data_AF-A0A0R0CH82-F1
#
_entry.id   AF-A0A0R0CH82-F1
#
_cell.length_a   1.000
_cell.length_b   1.000
_cell.length_c   1.000
_cell.angle_alpha   90.00
_cell.angle_beta   90.00
_cell.angle_gamma   90.00
#
_symmetry.space_group_name_H-M   'P 1'
#
loop_
_entity.id
_entity.type
_entity.pdbx_description
1 polymer ?
#
loop_
_entity_poly.entity_id
_entity_poly.type
_entity_poly.pdbx_seq_one_letter_code
_entity_poly.pdbx_strand_id
1 'polypeptide(L)' 'MNGRIHPLHSSVARERLHRIHGMDRMIMTEEQREVIEDLSLSIFTDMVNTGQTFQAALSAIYLSGLQHAAKASGEGE' A
#
# COMPACT_ATOMS: atom_id res chain seq x y z
N MET A 1 -19.67 13.07 17.14
CA MET A 1 -20.31 11.78 16.79
C MET A 1 -19.20 10.74 16.59
N ASN A 2 -19.04 9.81 17.53
CA ASN A 2 -17.98 8.79 17.49
C ASN A 2 -18.41 7.60 16.63
N GLY A 3 -17.95 7.54 15.37
CA GLY A 3 -18.11 6.37 14.51
C GLY A 3 -17.15 5.26 14.91
N ARG A 4 -17.58 4.36 15.80
CA ARG A 4 -16.84 3.11 16.08
C ARG A 4 -17.01 2.17 14.88
N ILE A 5 -15.91 1.89 14.18
CA ILE A 5 -15.86 0.86 13.14
C ILE A 5 -16.04 -0.49 13.82
N HIS A 6 -17.16 -1.17 13.55
CA HIS A 6 -17.39 -2.53 14.01
C HIS A 6 -16.69 -3.51 13.06
N PRO A 7 -15.89 -4.47 13.55
CA PRO A 7 -15.27 -5.48 12.69
C PRO A 7 -16.34 -6.33 12.01
N LEU A 8 -16.38 -6.32 10.68
CA LEU A 8 -17.45 -6.88 9.86
C LEU A 8 -17.42 -8.41 9.69
N HIS A 9 -16.50 -9.15 10.30
CA HIS A 9 -16.48 -10.60 10.13
C HIS A 9 -15.70 -11.34 11.22
N SER A 10 -16.16 -12.53 11.62
CA SER A 10 -15.54 -13.38 12.64
C SER A 10 -14.15 -13.91 12.27
N SER A 11 -13.77 -13.86 10.98
CA SER A 11 -12.41 -14.13 10.52
C SER A 11 -11.40 -13.09 11.00
N VAL A 12 -11.82 -11.84 11.27
CA VAL A 12 -10.97 -10.77 11.80
C VAL A 12 -10.69 -10.96 13.31
N ALA A 13 -11.55 -11.70 14.01
CA ALA A 13 -11.45 -11.90 15.45
C ALA A 13 -10.47 -13.03 15.86
N ARG A 14 -10.09 -13.91 14.92
CA ARG A 14 -9.37 -15.15 15.22
C ARG A 14 -7.91 -15.18 14.81
N GLU A 15 -7.51 -14.42 13.81
CA GLU A 15 -6.09 -14.21 13.60
C GLU A 15 -5.61 -13.16 14.58
N ARG A 16 -4.60 -13.50 15.37
CA ARG A 16 -3.61 -12.50 15.76
C ARG A 16 -3.16 -11.87 14.46
N LEU A 17 -3.84 -10.81 14.02
CA LEU A 17 -3.35 -9.94 12.97
C LEU A 17 -1.93 -9.67 13.40
N HIS A 18 -0.96 -10.19 12.64
CA HIS A 18 0.42 -9.81 12.79
C HIS A 18 0.35 -8.29 12.76
N ARG A 19 0.46 -7.67 13.93
CA ARG A 19 0.51 -6.22 14.02
C ARG A 19 1.74 -5.92 13.21
N ILE A 20 1.58 -5.39 12.01
CA ILE A 20 2.70 -5.08 11.14
C ILE A 20 3.45 -3.99 11.90
N HIS A 21 4.49 -4.40 12.62
CA HIS A 21 5.32 -3.51 13.39
C HIS A 21 6.16 -2.71 12.38
N GLY A 22 6.26 -1.40 12.59
CA GLY A 22 6.94 -0.51 11.63
C GLY A 22 6.05 0.04 10.52
N MET A 23 4.72 -0.15 10.57
CA MET A 23 3.82 0.71 9.77
C MET A 23 3.81 2.10 10.40
N ASP A 24 4.69 2.96 9.89
CA ASP A 24 4.71 4.36 10.29
C ASP A 24 3.46 5.07 9.75
N ARG A 25 2.88 5.95 10.55
CA ARG A 25 1.69 6.70 10.14
C ARG A 25 2.17 7.96 9.43
N MET A 26 2.09 7.97 8.11
CA MET A 26 2.36 9.17 7.33
C MET A 26 1.09 10.03 7.24
N ILE A 27 1.19 11.31 7.61
CA ILE A 27 0.16 12.29 7.26
C ILE A 27 0.43 12.70 5.82
N MET A 28 -0.56 12.47 4.95
CA MET A 28 -0.51 12.85 3.54
C MET A 28 -1.45 14.01 3.28
N THR A 29 -1.06 14.92 2.38
CA THR A 29 -2.02 15.84 1.77
C THR A 29 -2.94 15.08 0.82
N GLU A 30 -4.09 15.66 0.49
CA GLU A 30 -5.02 15.05 -0.46
C GLU A 30 -4.37 14.82 -1.84
N GLU A 31 -3.64 15.80 -2.32
CA GLU A 31 -2.88 15.71 -3.58
C GLU A 31 -1.86 14.57 -3.57
N GLN A 32 -1.11 14.41 -2.47
CA GLN A 32 -0.16 13.29 -2.34
C GLN A 32 -0.88 11.94 -2.36
N ARG A 33 -2.05 11.86 -1.73
CA ARG A 33 -2.87 10.64 -1.69
C ARG A 33 -3.34 10.26 -3.09
N GLU A 34 -3.90 11.21 -3.84
CA GLU A 34 -4.37 11.00 -5.22
C GLU A 34 -3.24 10.50 -6.12
N VAL A 35 -2.06 11.11 -6.04
CA VAL A 35 -0.89 10.70 -6.85
C VAL A 35 -0.45 9.27 -6.53
N ILE A 36 -0.41 8.89 -5.24
CA ILE A 36 -0.04 7.52 -4.84
C ILE A 36 -1.11 6.51 -5.26
N GLU A 37 -2.39 6.86 -5.13
CA GLU A 37 -3.50 6.02 -5.55
C GLU A 37 -3.45 5.76 -7.06
N ASP A 38 -3.27 6.81 -7.88
CA ASP A 38 -3.16 6.69 -9.33
C ASP A 38 -1.97 5.82 -9.77
N LEU A 39 -0.80 6.03 -9.17
CA LEU A 39 0.39 5.21 -9.44
C LEU A 39 0.14 3.73 -9.11
N SER A 40 -0.41 3.47 -7.93
CA SER A 40 -0.67 2.12 -7.43
C SER A 40 -1.70 1.41 -8.31
N LEU A 41 -2.76 2.13 -8.72
CA LEU A 41 -3.79 1.62 -9.62
C LEU A 41 -3.25 1.33 -11.02
N SER A 42 -2.38 2.17 -11.56
CA SER A 42 -1.75 1.93 -12.87
C SER A 42 -0.94 0.63 -12.85
N ILE A 43 -0.04 0.48 -11.88
CA ILE A 43 0.80 -0.74 -11.75
C ILE A 43 -0.09 -1.97 -11.54
N PHE A 44 -1.08 -1.86 -10.66
CA PHE A 44 -2.00 -2.96 -10.37
C PHE A 44 -2.76 -3.40 -11.62
N THR A 45 -3.34 -2.45 -12.34
CA THR A 45 -4.12 -2.69 -13.56
C THR A 45 -3.27 -3.37 -14.63
N ASP A 46 -2.06 -2.87 -14.88
CA ASP A 46 -1.15 -3.44 -15.87
C ASP A 46 -0.75 -4.87 -15.51
N MET A 47 -0.43 -5.12 -14.24
CA MET A 47 -0.02 -6.44 -13.78
C MET A 47 -1.17 -7.46 -13.80
N VAL A 48 -2.36 -7.07 -13.34
CA VAL A 48 -3.52 -7.97 -13.36
C VAL A 48 -3.95 -8.27 -14.80
N ASN A 49 -3.97 -7.26 -15.67
CA ASN A 49 -4.31 -7.45 -17.08
C ASN A 49 -3.29 -8.32 -17.85
N THR A 50 -2.05 -8.39 -17.37
CA THR A 50 -1.02 -9.30 -17.91
C THR A 50 -1.02 -10.69 -17.26
N GLY A 51 -2.01 -10.99 -16.41
CA GLY A 51 -2.19 -12.30 -15.79
C GLY A 51 -1.30 -12.55 -14.58
N GLN A 52 -0.70 -11.51 -13.99
CA GLN A 52 0.13 -11.64 -12.81
C GLN A 52 -0.71 -11.88 -11.55
N THR A 53 -0.11 -12.52 -10.55
CA THR A 53 -0.78 -12.74 -9.27
C THR A 53 -0.92 -11.44 -8.49
N PHE A 54 -1.92 -11.38 -7.61
CA PHE A 54 -2.13 -10.26 -6.70
C PHE A 54 -0.87 -9.97 -5.86
N GLN A 55 -0.20 -11.00 -5.36
CA GLN A 55 1.02 -10.90 -4.58
C GLN A 55 2.18 -10.29 -5.39
N ALA A 56 2.29 -10.64 -6.67
CA ALA A 56 3.29 -10.05 -7.57
C ALA A 56 3.00 -8.56 -7.81
N ALA A 57 1.74 -8.19 -8.02
CA ALA A 57 1.32 -6.79 -8.18
C ALA A 57 1.63 -5.93 -6.94
N LEU A 58 1.31 -6.44 -5.74
CA LEU A 58 1.66 -5.74 -4.49
C LEU A 58 3.17 -5.57 -4.31
N SER A 59 3.95 -6.60 -4.68
CA SER A 59 5.41 -6.55 -4.60
C SER A 59 5.98 -5.47 -5.53
N ALA A 60 5.44 -5.37 -6.75
CA ALA A 60 5.83 -4.33 -7.69
C ALA A 60 5.52 -2.92 -7.18
N ILE A 61 4.31 -2.69 -6.66
CA ILE A 61 3.92 -1.38 -6.08
C ILE A 61 4.89 -0.99 -4.95
N TYR A 62 5.17 -1.92 -4.03
CA TYR A 62 6.08 -1.67 -2.91
C TYR A 62 7.50 -1.34 -3.38
N LEU A 63 8.06 -2.14 -4.29
CA LEU A 63 9.41 -1.92 -4.83
C LEU A 63 9.51 -0.62 -5.64
N SER A 64 8.49 -0.28 -6.42
CA SER A 64 8.41 1.00 -7.12
C SER A 64 8.44 2.17 -6.12
N GLY A 65 7.70 2.09 -5.02
CA GLY A 65 7.74 3.09 -3.95
C GLY A 65 9.12 3.24 -3.31
N LEU A 66 9.78 2.13 -2.97
CA LEU A 66 11.15 2.15 -2.42
C LEU A 66 12.15 2.77 -3.38
N GLN A 67 12.08 2.45 -4.67
CA GLN A 67 12.99 3.02 -5.68
C GLN A 67 12.82 4.54 -5.81
N HIS A 68 11.58 5.05 -5.74
CA HIS A 68 11.33 6.48 -5.75
C HIS A 68 11.87 7.16 -4.48
N ALA A 69 11.67 6.54 -3.31
CA ALA A 69 12.22 7.03 -2.05
C ALA A 69 13.76 7.07 -2.07
N ALA A 70 14.41 5.99 -2.53
CA ALA A 70 15.88 5.92 -2.62
C ALA A 70 16.45 7.00 -3.54
N LYS A 71 15.83 7.23 -4.71
CA LYS A 71 16.20 8.33 -5.61
C LYS A 71 16.02 9.70 -4.99
N ALA A 72 14.93 9.92 -4.25
CA ALA A 72 14.66 11.18 -3.58
C ALA A 72 15.64 11.45 -2.41
N SER A 73 16.10 10.41 -1.72
CA SER A 73 17.08 10.49 -0.64
C SER A 73 18.53 10.65 -1.12
N GLY A 74 18.79 10.54 -2.43
CA GLY A 74 20.15 10.59 -2.98
C GLY A 74 20.98 9.33 -2.74
N GLU A 75 20.37 8.25 -2.25
CA GLU A 75 21.03 6.95 -2.02
C GLU A 75 21.11 6.09 -3.31
N GLY A 76 20.72 6.67 -4.46
CA GLY A 76 20.62 5.99 -5.75
C GLY A 76 21.70 6.36 -6.77
N GLU A 77 22.77 7.07 -6.37
CA GLU A 77 23.99 7.31 -7.18
C GLU A 77 25.17 6.45 -6.72
#